data_AF-A0A1E5XW11-F1
#
_entry.id   AF-A0A1E5XW11-F1
#
_cell.length_a   1.000
_cell.length_b   1.000
_cell.length_c   1.000
_cell.angle_alpha   90.00
_cell.angle_beta   90.00
_cell.angle_gamma   90.00
#
_symmetry.space_group_name_H-M   'P 1'
#
loop_
_entity.id
_entity.type
_entity.pdbx_description
1 polymer ?
#
loop_
_entity_poly.entity_id
_entity_poly.type
_entity_poly.pdbx_seq_one_letter_code
_entity_poly.pdbx_strand_id
1 'polypeptide(L)'
;MTLVHQVDGAWTPIHGVQTLERMVATCSVTYHDGRQTEMPCEPYPVEEVLDLGKVEQLLAEGSWGAEELARFGLRRARGVDVPEGKQRVGQPRYVERKGEVVEEWALEEVAPPAADPTPAEKLAAWGLSVDDLKQLLHAGADA
;
A
#
# COMPACT_ATOMS: atom_id res chain seq x y z
N MET A 1 -4.05 -3.49 -0.70
CA MET A 1 -3.59 -3.98 -2.02
C MET A 1 -2.97 -2.81 -2.72
N THR A 2 -1.84 -2.98 -3.41
CA THR A 2 -1.16 -1.86 -4.06
C THR A 2 -1.23 -2.02 -5.58
N LEU A 3 -1.76 -1.02 -6.26
CA LEU A 3 -1.68 -0.93 -7.72
C LEU A 3 -0.36 -0.27 -8.11
N VAL A 4 0.24 -0.82 -9.16
CA VAL A 4 1.50 -0.33 -9.71
C VAL A 4 1.38 -0.15 -11.21
N HIS A 5 2.15 0.79 -11.75
CA HIS A 5 2.34 1.01 -13.18
C HIS A 5 3.83 1.14 -13.49
N GLN A 6 4.20 0.92 -14.75
CA GLN A 6 5.59 1.00 -15.16
C GLN A 6 5.93 2.44 -15.57
N VAL A 7 6.94 3.03 -14.93
CA VAL A 7 7.51 4.35 -15.24
C VAL A 7 9.00 4.15 -15.47
N ASP A 8 9.49 4.53 -16.65
CA ASP A 8 10.89 4.39 -17.04
C ASP A 8 11.48 2.99 -16.78
N GLY A 9 10.66 1.95 -16.99
CA GLY A 9 11.05 0.56 -16.79
C GLY A 9 10.92 0.04 -15.35
N ALA A 10 10.61 0.90 -14.37
CA ALA A 10 10.42 0.52 -12.97
C ALA A 10 8.93 0.49 -12.58
N TRP A 11 8.55 -0.51 -11.77
CA TRP A 11 7.21 -0.56 -11.17
C TRP A 11 7.12 0.49 -10.05
N THR A 12 6.15 1.39 -10.18
CA THR A 12 5.91 2.50 -9.25
C THR A 12 4.48 2.41 -8.72
N PRO A 13 4.22 2.65 -7.43
CA PRO A 13 2.87 2.64 -6.90
C PRO A 13 2.09 3.83 -7.45
N ILE A 14 0.81 3.60 -7.74
CA ILE A 14 -0.06 4.60 -8.35
C ILE A 14 -1.37 4.71 -7.57
N HIS A 15 -1.81 5.94 -7.32
CA HIS A 15 -2.94 6.25 -6.44
C HIS A 15 -3.78 7.43 -6.95
N GLY A 16 -5.01 7.54 -6.44
CA GLY A 16 -5.89 8.66 -6.72
C GLY A 16 -6.41 8.68 -8.16
N VAL A 17 -6.71 9.87 -8.66
CA VAL A 17 -7.20 10.07 -10.03
C VAL A 17 -6.01 10.25 -10.97
N GLN A 18 -5.96 9.45 -12.02
CA GLN A 18 -4.84 9.39 -12.96
C GLN A 18 -5.36 9.40 -14.40
N THR A 19 -4.61 10.05 -15.29
CA THR A 19 -4.82 9.90 -16.73
C THR A 19 -3.89 8.81 -17.22
N LEU A 20 -4.47 7.71 -17.74
CA LEU A 20 -3.74 6.55 -18.20
C LEU A 20 -4.07 6.26 -19.66
N GLU A 21 -3.09 5.75 -20.40
CA GLU A 21 -3.31 5.26 -21.75
C GLU A 21 -3.91 3.86 -21.71
N ARG A 22 -4.96 3.67 -22.51
CA ARG A 22 -5.55 2.36 -22.80
C ARG A 22 -5.44 2.08 -24.30
N MET A 23 -4.96 0.89 -24.64
CA MET A 23 -4.99 0.44 -26.03
C MET A 23 -6.42 0.05 -26.42
N VAL A 24 -6.94 0.67 -27.47
CA VAL A 24 -8.25 0.39 -28.06
C VAL A 24 -8.04 -0.18 -29.46
N ALA A 25 -8.74 -1.28 -29.78
CA ALA A 25 -8.65 -1.95 -31.08
C ALA A 25 -10.00 -1.97 -31.82
N THR A 26 -10.92 -1.09 -31.44
CA THR A 26 -12.25 -0.94 -32.04
C THR A 26 -12.42 0.47 -32.57
N CYS A 27 -12.81 0.59 -33.83
CA CYS A 27 -13.05 1.86 -34.50
C CYS A 27 -14.52 1.97 -34.91
N SER A 28 -15.10 3.17 -34.76
CA SER A 28 -16.45 3.45 -35.25
C SER A 28 -16.37 3.89 -36.72
N VAL A 29 -17.00 3.12 -37.60
CA VAL A 29 -17.15 3.47 -39.02
C VAL A 29 -18.54 4.02 -39.25
N THR A 30 -18.59 5.21 -39.85
CA THR A 30 -19.85 5.84 -40.29
C THR A 30 -19.98 5.66 -41.81
N TYR A 31 -21.03 4.95 -42.24
CA TYR A 31 -21.34 4.74 -43.65
C TYR A 31 -22.00 5.99 -44.25
N HIS A 32 -22.01 6.09 -45.58
CA HIS A 32 -22.64 7.22 -46.30
C HIS A 32 -24.15 7.34 -46.02
N ASP A 33 -24.81 6.25 -45.62
CA ASP A 33 -26.23 6.24 -45.23
C ASP A 33 -26.46 6.65 -43.76
N GLY A 34 -25.41 7.06 -43.04
CA GLY A 34 -25.47 7.50 -41.65
C GLY A 34 -25.45 6.36 -40.63
N ARG A 35 -25.41 5.09 -41.06
CA ARG A 35 -25.24 3.97 -40.13
C ARG A 35 -23.86 4.02 -39.49
N GLN A 36 -23.79 3.68 -38.21
CA GLN A 36 -22.54 3.49 -37.48
C GLN A 36 -22.36 2.01 -37.13
N THR A 37 -21.13 1.52 -37.20
CA THR A 37 -20.77 0.17 -36.80
C THR A 37 -19.38 0.19 -36.19
N GLU A 38 -19.21 -0.54 -35.09
CA GLU A 38 -17.91 -0.82 -34.52
C GLU A 38 -17.25 -1.97 -35.27
N MET A 39 -15.99 -1.80 -35.65
CA MET A 39 -15.20 -2.83 -36.29
C MET A 39 -13.79 -2.88 -35.71
N PRO A 40 -13.16 -4.07 -35.71
CA PRO A 40 -11.77 -4.20 -35.27
C PRO A 40 -10.84 -3.40 -36.17
N CYS A 41 -9.87 -2.74 -35.58
CA CYS A 41 -8.85 -1.95 -36.26
C CYS A 41 -7.49 -2.10 -35.55
N GLU A 42 -6.44 -1.49 -36.13
CA GLU A 42 -5.12 -1.49 -35.49
C GLU A 42 -5.20 -0.83 -34.10
N PRO A 43 -4.62 -1.46 -33.06
CA PRO A 43 -4.66 -0.90 -31.72
C PRO A 43 -4.02 0.49 -31.65
N TYR A 44 -4.73 1.45 -31.04
CA TYR A 44 -4.25 2.81 -30.83
C TYR A 44 -4.42 3.23 -29.36
N PRO A 45 -3.52 4.07 -28.83
CA PRO A 45 -3.62 4.55 -27.46
C PRO A 45 -4.73 5.61 -27.34
N VAL A 46 -5.51 5.51 -26.26
CA VAL A 46 -6.50 6.51 -25.86
C VAL A 46 -6.26 6.88 -24.42
N GLU A 47 -6.19 8.17 -24.12
CA GLU A 47 -6.11 8.66 -22.75
C GLU A 47 -7.47 8.57 -22.07
N GLU A 48 -7.49 7.98 -20.87
CA GLU A 48 -8.69 7.83 -20.06
C GLU A 48 -8.39 8.22 -18.61
N VAL A 49 -9.31 8.95 -17.98
CA VAL A 49 -9.19 9.35 -16.58
C VAL A 49 -9.77 8.24 -15.71
N LEU A 50 -8.92 7.67 -14.85
CA LEU A 50 -9.25 6.58 -13.94
C LEU A 50 -9.17 7.06 -12.49
N ASP A 51 -10.20 6.79 -11.70
CA ASP A 51 -10.15 6.87 -10.24
C ASP A 51 -9.69 5.51 -9.70
N LEU A 52 -8.45 5.44 -9.23
CA LEU A 52 -7.86 4.20 -8.75
C LEU A 52 -8.50 3.70 -7.44
N GLY A 53 -9.11 4.56 -6.63
CA GLY A 53 -9.89 4.13 -5.48
C GLY A 53 -11.13 3.34 -5.91
N LYS A 54 -11.79 3.78 -6.99
CA LYS A 54 -12.89 3.02 -7.60
C LYS A 54 -12.42 1.72 -8.24
N VAL A 55 -11.25 1.71 -8.87
CA VAL A 55 -10.65 0.48 -9.42
C VAL A 55 -10.39 -0.54 -8.32
N GLU A 56 -9.84 -0.11 -7.17
CA GLU A 56 -9.64 -0.98 -6.02
C GLU A 56 -10.95 -1.60 -5.52
N GLN A 57 -12.03 -0.80 -5.49
CA GLN A 57 -13.37 -1.31 -5.17
C GLN A 57 -13.84 -2.36 -6.18
N LEU A 58 -13.72 -2.10 -7.50
CA LEU A 58 -14.12 -3.03 -8.56
C LEU A 58 -13.33 -4.35 -8.50
N LEU A 59 -12.06 -4.31 -8.10
CA LEU A 59 -11.24 -5.50 -7.86
C LEU A 59 -11.72 -6.27 -6.62
N ALA A 60 -12.09 -5.57 -5.54
CA ALA A 60 -12.59 -6.19 -4.32
C ALA A 60 -13.95 -6.88 -4.54
N GLU A 61 -14.79 -6.30 -5.40
CA GLU A 61 -16.07 -6.87 -5.83
C GLU A 61 -15.91 -8.02 -6.84
N GLY A 62 -14.71 -8.21 -7.40
CA GLY A 62 -14.43 -9.21 -8.43
C GLY A 62 -14.94 -8.83 -9.82
N SER A 63 -15.44 -7.61 -10.00
CA SER A 63 -15.90 -7.07 -11.29
C SER A 63 -14.75 -6.82 -12.26
N TRP A 64 -13.57 -6.47 -11.73
CA TRP A 64 -12.33 -6.32 -12.50
C TRP A 64 -11.31 -7.40 -12.12
N GLY A 65 -10.52 -7.82 -13.10
CA GLY A 65 -9.45 -8.79 -12.94
C GLY A 65 -8.11 -8.27 -13.46
N ALA A 66 -7.18 -9.21 -13.70
CA ALA A 66 -5.86 -8.88 -14.22
C ALA A 66 -5.90 -8.37 -15.66
N GLU A 67 -6.86 -8.82 -16.48
CA GLU A 67 -6.99 -8.40 -17.87
C GLU A 67 -7.43 -6.94 -17.98
N GLU A 68 -8.41 -6.51 -17.19
CA GLU A 68 -8.86 -5.12 -17.15
C GLU A 68 -7.72 -4.19 -16.73
N LEU A 69 -6.96 -4.57 -15.69
CA LEU A 69 -5.79 -3.80 -15.26
C LEU A 69 -4.71 -3.72 -16.34
N ALA A 70 -4.42 -4.84 -17.01
CA ALA A 70 -3.39 -4.90 -18.04
C ALA A 70 -3.71 -3.96 -19.23
N ARG A 71 -4.98 -3.69 -19.53
CA ARG A 71 -5.39 -2.74 -20.58
C ARG A 71 -4.93 -1.31 -20.30
N PHE A 72 -4.74 -0.95 -19.03
CA PHE A 72 -4.23 0.34 -18.57
C PHE A 72 -2.75 0.27 -18.15
N GLY A 73 -2.04 -0.83 -18.46
CA GLY A 73 -0.66 -1.05 -18.01
C GLY A 73 -0.52 -1.20 -16.50
N LEU A 74 -1.62 -1.49 -15.79
CA LEU A 74 -1.64 -1.63 -14.34
C LEU A 74 -1.41 -3.09 -13.93
N ARG A 75 -0.77 -3.28 -12.77
CA ARG A 75 -0.67 -4.58 -12.10
C ARG A 75 -0.95 -4.46 -10.61
N ARG A 76 -1.34 -5.59 -10.02
CA ARG A 76 -1.41 -5.73 -8.56
C ARG A 76 -0.04 -6.15 -8.04
N ALA A 77 0.50 -5.38 -7.11
CA ALA A 77 1.66 -5.79 -6.35
C ALA A 77 1.24 -6.70 -5.19
N ARG A 78 1.91 -7.84 -5.08
CA ARG A 78 1.76 -8.76 -3.96
C ARG A 78 2.60 -8.28 -2.78
N GLY A 79 1.96 -8.10 -1.63
CA GLY A 79 2.65 -7.82 -0.37
C GLY A 79 3.50 -9.01 0.08
N VAL A 80 4.66 -8.73 0.68
CA VAL A 80 5.53 -9.74 1.30
C VAL A 80 5.24 -9.85 2.80
N ASP A 81 5.11 -11.08 3.28
CA ASP A 81 4.98 -11.37 4.71
C ASP A 81 6.26 -11.00 5.45
N VAL A 82 6.11 -10.32 6.58
CA VAL A 82 7.24 -9.96 7.45
C VAL A 82 7.45 -11.11 8.43
N PRO A 83 8.64 -11.74 8.47
CA PRO A 83 8.94 -12.76 9.45
C PRO A 83 8.79 -12.24 10.88
N GLU A 84 8.40 -13.13 11.81
CA GLU A 84 8.35 -12.80 13.23
C GLU A 84 9.71 -12.28 13.73
N GLY A 85 9.67 -11.26 14.60
CA GLY A 85 10.88 -10.60 15.10
C GLY A 85 11.52 -9.60 14.15
N LYS A 86 11.01 -9.45 12.92
CA LYS A 86 11.46 -8.44 11.95
C LYS A 86 10.44 -7.34 11.74
N GLN A 87 10.92 -6.18 11.34
CA GLN A 87 10.11 -5.04 10.93
C GLN A 87 10.54 -4.54 9.54
N ARG A 88 9.60 -3.97 8.81
CA ARG A 88 9.84 -3.29 7.54
C ARG A 88 10.49 -1.94 7.81
N VAL A 89 11.53 -1.62 7.05
CA VAL A 89 12.26 -0.36 7.17
C VAL A 89 12.39 0.31 5.81
N GLY A 90 12.30 1.65 5.79
CA GLY A 90 12.43 2.46 4.58
C GLY A 90 11.18 2.46 3.70
N GLN A 91 11.38 2.45 2.38
CA GLN A 91 10.31 2.45 1.39
C GLN A 91 10.30 1.13 0.62
N PRO A 92 9.11 0.63 0.21
CA PRO A 92 9.02 -0.58 -0.59
C PRO A 92 9.61 -0.36 -1.98
N ARG A 93 10.15 -1.43 -2.56
CA ARG A 93 10.50 -1.53 -3.98
C ARG A 93 9.59 -2.53 -4.64
N TYR A 94 9.18 -2.27 -5.87
CA TYR A 94 8.31 -3.18 -6.61
C TYR A 94 9.13 -3.87 -7.71
N VAL A 95 9.24 -5.19 -7.61
CA VAL A 95 10.04 -6.00 -8.54
C VAL A 95 9.22 -7.11 -9.16
N GLU A 96 9.47 -7.40 -10.43
CA GLU A 96 8.80 -8.52 -11.10
C GLU A 96 9.56 -9.83 -10.85
N ARG A 97 8.87 -10.83 -10.29
CA ARG A 97 9.40 -12.18 -10.07
C ARG A 97 8.39 -13.20 -10.56
N LYS A 98 8.81 -14.06 -11.49
CA LYS A 98 7.96 -15.13 -12.08
C LYS A 98 6.64 -14.60 -12.67
N GLY A 99 6.66 -13.39 -13.25
CA GLY A 99 5.48 -12.75 -13.85
C GLY A 99 4.56 -12.03 -12.86
N GLU A 100 4.86 -12.06 -11.56
CA GLU A 100 4.13 -11.31 -10.53
C GLU A 100 4.95 -10.10 -10.07
N VAL A 101 4.29 -8.97 -9.82
CA VAL A 101 4.95 -7.84 -9.15
C VAL A 101 4.87 -8.06 -7.65
N VAL A 102 6.01 -7.99 -6.98
CA VAL A 102 6.16 -8.23 -5.54
C VAL A 102 6.71 -6.99 -4.86
N GLU A 103 6.14 -6.68 -3.71
CA GLU A 103 6.56 -5.58 -2.84
C GLU A 103 7.73 -6.04 -1.95
N GLU A 104 8.94 -5.62 -2.28
CA GLU A 104 10.18 -5.93 -1.57
C GLU A 104 10.50 -4.85 -0.54
N TRP A 105 10.68 -5.27 0.71
CA TRP A 105 11.01 -4.40 1.84
C TRP A 105 12.41 -4.70 2.37
N ALA A 106 13.13 -3.68 2.81
CA ALA A 106 14.25 -3.89 3.72
C ALA A 106 13.69 -4.32 5.08
N LEU A 107 14.31 -5.34 5.67
CA LEU A 107 13.88 -5.91 6.95
C LEU A 107 14.99 -5.76 7.98
N GLU A 108 14.63 -5.27 9.15
CA GLU A 108 15.51 -5.17 10.31
C GLU A 108 14.94 -5.94 11.49
N GLU A 109 15.81 -6.33 12.43
CA GLU A 109 15.38 -6.94 13.68
C GLU A 109 14.63 -5.92 14.54
N VAL A 110 13.53 -6.36 15.16
CA VAL A 110 12.81 -5.57 16.14
C VAL A 110 13.63 -5.55 17.42
N ALA A 111 13.97 -4.35 17.90
CA ALA A 111 14.65 -4.21 19.18
C ALA A 111 13.77 -4.82 20.29
N PRO A 112 14.35 -5.57 21.25
CA PRO A 112 13.59 -6.07 22.38
C PRO A 112 12.93 -4.90 23.11
N PRO A 113 11.72 -5.08 23.66
CA PRO A 113 11.07 -4.04 24.42
C PRO A 113 12.00 -3.58 25.55
N ALA A 114 11.98 -2.28 25.84
CA ALA A 114 12.69 -1.75 27.00
C ALA A 114 12.24 -2.52 28.24
N ALA A 115 13.18 -2.86 29.12
CA ALA A 115 12.85 -3.47 30.39
C ALA A 115 11.87 -2.58 31.15
N ASP A 116 10.92 -3.20 31.85
CA ASP A 116 10.01 -2.45 32.72
C ASP A 116 10.83 -1.61 33.70
N PRO A 117 10.50 -0.32 33.88
CA PRO A 117 11.22 0.51 34.83
C PRO A 117 11.09 -0.09 36.22
N THR A 118 12.22 -0.20 36.90
CA THR A 118 12.30 -0.65 38.28
C THR A 118 11.42 0.24 39.16
N PRO A 119 10.97 -0.23 40.33
CA PRO A 119 10.22 0.61 41.26
C PRO A 119 10.93 1.93 41.60
N ALA A 120 12.27 1.92 41.68
CA ALA A 120 13.06 3.14 41.90
C ALA A 120 12.99 4.12 40.73
N GLU A 121 13.06 3.63 39.49
CA GLU A 121 12.93 4.46 38.28
C GLU A 121 11.50 5.00 38.12
N LYS A 122 10.48 4.22 38.48
CA LYS A 122 9.08 4.68 38.52
C LYS A 122 8.88 5.82 39.52
N LEU A 123 9.49 5.73 40.70
CA LEU A 123 9.44 6.79 41.72
C LEU A 123 10.19 8.04 41.24
N ALA A 124 11.38 7.86 40.67
CA ALA A 124 12.18 8.95 40.14
C ALA A 124 11.45 9.72 39.02
N ALA A 125 10.68 9.03 38.18
CA ALA A 125 9.84 9.65 37.15
C ALA A 125 8.74 10.55 37.72
N TRP A 126 8.33 10.34 38.97
CA TRP A 126 7.38 11.20 39.71
C TRP A 126 8.08 12.22 40.60
N GLY A 127 9.40 12.35 40.51
CA GLY A 127 10.20 13.22 41.37
C GLY A 127 10.27 12.75 42.82
N LEU A 128 9.95 11.48 43.09
CA LEU A 128 9.95 10.88 44.42
C LEU A 128 11.15 9.97 44.59
N SER A 129 11.72 9.97 45.79
CA SER A 129 12.67 8.96 46.24
C SER A 129 11.96 7.81 46.96
N VAL A 130 12.67 6.71 47.16
CA VAL A 130 12.20 5.59 47.98
C VAL A 130 11.91 6.04 49.42
N ASP A 131 12.66 7.03 49.93
CA ASP A 131 12.48 7.53 51.28
C ASP A 131 11.24 8.42 51.40
N ASP A 132 10.91 9.20 50.37
CA ASP A 132 9.64 9.97 50.31
C ASP A 132 8.42 9.02 50.36
N LEU A 133 8.49 7.90 49.64
CA LEU A 133 7.44 6.88 49.68
C LEU A 133 7.29 6.26 51.09
N LYS A 134 8.40 5.96 51.76
CA LYS A 134 8.36 5.43 53.14
C LYS A 134 7.73 6.42 54.10
N GLN A 135 8.07 7.71 53.98
CA GLN A 135 7.49 8.77 54.81
C GLN A 135 5.98 8.93 54.57
N LEU A 136 5.53 8.91 53.31
CA LEU A 136 4.10 8.98 52.97
C LEU A 136 3.31 7.78 53.52
N LEU A 137 3.87 6.57 53.46
CA LEU A 137 3.22 5.36 53.98
C LEU A 137 3.16 5.34 55.52
N HIS A 138 4.16 5.89 56.22
CA HIS A 138 4.12 6.01 57.68
C HIS A 138 3.17 7.12 58.14
N ALA A 139 3.11 8.24 57.41
CA ALA A 139 2.20 9.35 57.71
C ALA A 139 0.71 8.99 57.56
N GLY A 140 0.38 7.99 56.73
CA GLY A 140 -0.99 7.49 56.57
C GLY A 140 -1.45 6.47 57.61
N ALA A 141 -0.56 6.00 58.49
CA ALA A 141 -0.87 4.98 59.50
C ALA A 141 -1.30 5.55 60.86
N ASP A 142 -1.17 6.87 61.06
CA ASP A 142 -1.58 7.61 62.26
C ASP A 142 -2.86 8.46 62.04
N ALA A 143 -3.66 8.16 61.01
CA ALA A 143 -4.95 8.81 60.72
C ALA A 143 -6.15 7.95 61.15
#